data_AF-A0A977L9F7-F1
#
_entry.id   AF-A0A977L9F7-F1
#
_cell.length_a   1.000
_cell.length_b   1.000
_cell.length_c   1.000
_cell.angle_alpha   90.00
_cell.angle_beta   90.00
_cell.angle_gamma   90.00
#
_symmetry.space_group_name_H-M   'P 1'
#
loop_
_entity.id
_entity.type
_entity.pdbx_description
1 polymer ?
#
loop_
_entity_poly.entity_id
_entity_poly.type
_entity_poly.pdbx_seq_one_letter_code
_entity_poly.pdbx_strand_id
1 'polypeptide(L)'
;MSLMSLFGKKKKELKATCQITKEPIENGFGYLLTTKDVITSKKYWDMVMTEPETMSYTVSHFKNQPSGTQMRSMIFDKYATIAKPWIVSDSIINYFEVDKTVARENAKKWWASEGGFVPEQTGPAAEHLASDSFQIARDYAVMEAGRGRVK
;
A
#
# COMPACT_ATOMS: atom_id res chain seq x y z
N MET A 1 -53.42 12.72 -9.07
CA MET A 1 -52.43 11.79 -8.47
C MET A 1 -51.24 11.72 -9.40
N SER A 2 -50.18 12.47 -9.07
CA SER A 2 -49.02 12.67 -9.95
C SER A 2 -48.10 11.45 -9.90
N LEU A 3 -47.82 10.87 -11.07
CA LEU A 3 -46.74 9.90 -11.29
C LEU A 3 -45.40 10.60 -11.00
N MET A 4 -44.94 10.57 -9.76
CA MET A 4 -43.53 10.77 -9.45
C MET A 4 -42.78 9.49 -9.81
N SER A 5 -42.42 9.36 -11.09
CA SER A 5 -41.45 8.36 -11.51
C SER A 5 -40.12 8.64 -10.82
N LEU A 6 -39.81 7.87 -9.79
CA LEU A 6 -38.62 7.01 -9.71
C LEU A 6 -37.40 7.48 -10.54
N PHE A 7 -36.89 8.68 -10.30
CA PHE A 7 -35.51 9.04 -10.63
C PHE A 7 -34.58 8.52 -9.52
N GLY A 8 -34.63 7.22 -9.27
CA GLY A 8 -33.58 6.54 -8.52
C GLY A 8 -32.33 6.53 -9.41
N LYS A 9 -31.46 7.54 -9.26
CA LYS A 9 -30.11 7.47 -9.83
C LYS A 9 -29.52 6.13 -9.38
N LYS A 10 -29.32 5.18 -10.30
CA LYS A 10 -28.57 3.95 -10.01
C LYS A 10 -27.28 4.39 -9.32
N LYS A 11 -27.11 4.03 -8.04
CA LYS A 11 -25.85 4.27 -7.34
C LYS A 11 -24.75 3.67 -8.19
N LYS A 12 -23.75 4.49 -8.53
CA LYS A 12 -22.61 4.04 -9.32
C LYS A 12 -21.88 2.99 -8.49
N GLU A 13 -21.77 1.79 -9.05
CA GLU A 13 -21.04 0.70 -8.39
C GLU A 13 -19.61 1.14 -8.09
N LEU A 14 -19.14 0.84 -6.87
CA LEU A 14 -17.77 1.13 -6.47
C LEU A 14 -16.84 0.33 -7.37
N LYS A 15 -15.95 1.04 -8.06
CA LYS A 15 -14.85 0.42 -8.81
C LYS A 15 -13.58 0.62 -8.01
N ALA A 16 -12.89 -0.47 -7.69
CA ALA A 16 -11.60 -0.43 -7.03
C ALA A 16 -10.50 -0.88 -7.99
N THR A 17 -9.31 -0.30 -7.80
CA THR A 17 -8.08 -0.76 -8.41
C THR A 17 -7.06 -0.98 -7.31
N CYS A 18 -6.21 -1.99 -7.49
CA CYS A 18 -5.08 -2.22 -6.60
C CYS A 18 -4.20 -0.98 -6.58
N GLN A 19 -3.94 -0.44 -5.41
CA GLN A 19 -3.21 0.82 -5.29
C GLN A 19 -1.75 0.71 -5.74
N ILE A 20 -1.23 -0.51 -5.87
CA ILE A 20 0.15 -0.78 -6.27
C ILE A 20 0.19 -1.19 -7.75
N THR A 21 -0.41 -2.32 -8.13
CA THR A 21 -0.37 -2.85 -9.50
C THR A 21 -1.29 -2.13 -10.48
N LYS A 22 -2.21 -1.30 -9.97
CA LYS A 22 -3.26 -0.60 -10.73
C LYS A 22 -4.29 -1.52 -11.41
N GLU A 23 -4.19 -2.83 -11.20
CA GLU A 23 -5.15 -3.78 -11.75
C GLU A 23 -6.56 -3.58 -11.14
N PRO A 24 -7.64 -3.79 -11.90
CA PRO A 24 -8.99 -3.79 -11.35
C PRO A 24 -9.16 -4.85 -10.25
N ILE A 25 -9.89 -4.52 -9.19
CA ILE A 25 -10.27 -5.48 -8.16
C ILE A 25 -11.78 -5.70 -8.27
N GLU A 26 -12.18 -6.96 -8.42
CA GLU A 26 -13.58 -7.36 -8.44
C GLU A 26 -14.26 -7.09 -7.09
N ASN A 27 -15.55 -6.78 -7.12
CA ASN A 27 -16.32 -6.50 -5.92
C ASN A 27 -16.28 -7.69 -4.95
N GLY A 28 -15.98 -7.42 -3.68
CA GLY A 28 -15.85 -8.46 -2.64
C GLY A 28 -14.47 -9.12 -2.55
N PHE A 29 -13.54 -8.80 -3.46
CA PHE A 29 -12.16 -9.32 -3.46
C PHE A 29 -11.14 -8.33 -2.89
N GLY A 30 -9.91 -8.81 -2.71
CA GLY A 30 -8.79 -8.01 -2.21
C GLY A 30 -8.66 -7.96 -0.69
N TYR A 31 -7.71 -7.14 -0.24
CA TYR A 31 -7.33 -6.96 1.16
C TYR A 31 -7.17 -5.49 1.46
N LEU A 32 -7.61 -5.08 2.64
CA LEU A 32 -7.52 -3.70 3.09
C LEU A 32 -6.45 -3.59 4.18
N LEU A 33 -5.39 -2.85 3.87
CA LEU A 33 -4.22 -2.68 4.72
C LEU A 33 -4.13 -1.25 5.24
N THR A 34 -3.45 -1.09 6.38
CA THR A 34 -3.04 0.23 6.87
C THR A 34 -1.65 0.59 6.34
N THR A 35 -1.26 1.86 6.42
CA THR A 35 0.08 2.28 5.98
C THR A 35 1.18 1.66 6.84
N LYS A 36 0.95 1.44 8.14
CA LYS A 36 1.90 0.71 8.98
C LYS A 36 2.16 -0.71 8.43
N ASP A 37 1.10 -1.42 8.01
CA ASP A 37 1.19 -2.79 7.49
C ASP A 37 2.02 -2.84 6.20
N VAL A 38 1.81 -1.84 5.34
CA VAL A 38 2.54 -1.68 4.07
C VAL A 38 4.02 -1.44 4.35
N ILE A 39 4.35 -0.43 5.16
CA ILE A 39 5.75 -0.03 5.32
C ILE A 39 6.57 -1.00 6.16
N THR A 40 5.97 -1.81 7.02
CA THR A 40 6.71 -2.83 7.80
C THR A 40 6.99 -4.10 6.99
N SER A 41 6.42 -4.24 5.80
CA SER A 41 6.56 -5.45 4.97
C SER A 41 7.84 -5.41 4.13
N LYS A 42 8.82 -6.27 4.44
CA LYS A 42 10.13 -6.28 3.76
C LYS A 42 10.03 -6.67 2.29
N LYS A 43 9.25 -7.73 2.00
CA LYS A 43 9.06 -8.21 0.62
C LYS A 43 8.42 -7.16 -0.28
N TYR A 44 7.54 -6.32 0.28
CA TYR A 44 6.98 -5.18 -0.43
C TYR A 44 8.06 -4.19 -0.84
N TRP A 45 8.98 -3.84 0.06
CA TRP A 45 10.09 -2.94 -0.28
C TRP A 45 11.07 -3.54 -1.29
N ASP A 46 11.35 -4.83 -1.20
CA ASP A 46 12.18 -5.50 -2.21
C ASP A 46 11.54 -5.42 -3.60
N MET A 47 10.22 -5.60 -3.69
CA MET A 47 9.48 -5.40 -4.94
C MET A 47 9.58 -3.93 -5.38
N VAL A 48 9.17 -2.98 -4.54
CA VAL A 48 9.16 -1.54 -4.87
C VAL A 48 10.53 -1.04 -5.31
N MET A 49 11.62 -1.45 -4.66
CA MET A 49 12.98 -0.99 -4.99
C MET A 49 13.59 -1.73 -6.18
N THR A 50 12.91 -2.73 -6.72
CA THR A 50 13.38 -3.48 -7.90
C THR A 50 12.43 -3.39 -9.09
N GLU A 51 11.39 -2.54 -8.98
CA GLU A 51 10.56 -2.14 -10.10
C GLU A 51 11.36 -1.32 -11.13
N PRO A 52 10.97 -1.35 -12.42
CA PRO A 52 11.68 -0.62 -13.47
C PRO A 52 11.87 0.88 -13.17
N GLU A 53 10.88 1.51 -12.52
CA GLU A 53 10.90 2.95 -12.22
C GLU A 53 11.88 3.34 -11.11
N THR A 54 12.23 2.40 -10.23
CA THR A 54 13.05 2.66 -9.03
C THR A 54 14.41 1.97 -9.07
N MET A 55 14.59 0.99 -9.97
CA MET A 55 15.81 0.19 -10.09
C MET A 55 17.06 1.05 -10.28
N SER A 56 16.97 2.16 -11.02
CA SER A 56 18.10 3.08 -11.21
C SER A 56 18.60 3.67 -9.89
N TYR A 57 17.69 4.06 -8.99
CA TYR A 57 18.02 4.59 -7.66
C TYR A 57 18.63 3.51 -6.77
N THR A 58 18.13 2.28 -6.87
CA THR A 58 18.70 1.11 -6.18
C THR A 58 20.13 0.82 -6.63
N VAL A 59 20.38 0.81 -7.93
CA VAL A 59 21.74 0.65 -8.48
C VAL A 59 22.65 1.80 -8.03
N SER A 60 22.19 3.05 -8.12
CA SER A 60 22.94 4.22 -7.67
C SER A 60 23.30 4.13 -6.18
N HIS A 61 22.35 3.75 -5.32
CA HIS A 61 22.58 3.58 -3.89
C HIS A 61 23.69 2.56 -3.60
N PHE A 62 23.60 1.36 -4.18
CA PHE A 62 24.61 0.32 -3.97
C PHE A 62 25.94 0.57 -4.69
N LYS A 63 25.97 1.52 -5.64
CA LYS A 63 27.21 2.10 -6.20
C LYS A 63 27.74 3.29 -5.39
N ASN A 64 27.26 3.49 -4.16
CA ASN A 64 27.65 4.56 -3.25
C ASN A 64 27.40 5.98 -3.80
N GLN A 65 26.40 6.15 -4.67
CA GLN A 65 25.99 7.47 -5.14
C GLN A 65 24.96 8.07 -4.16
N PRO A 66 25.23 9.24 -3.54
CA PRO A 66 24.33 9.84 -2.54
C PRO A 66 22.90 10.09 -3.06
N SER A 67 22.77 10.41 -4.36
CA SER A 67 21.48 10.61 -5.03
C SER A 67 20.58 9.37 -4.94
N GLY A 68 21.14 8.16 -4.99
CA GLY A 68 20.38 6.92 -4.86
C GLY A 68 19.72 6.79 -3.49
N THR A 69 20.49 7.01 -2.41
CA THR A 69 19.97 6.99 -1.03
C THR A 69 18.91 8.08 -0.80
N GLN A 70 19.15 9.28 -1.33
CA GLN A 70 18.21 10.40 -1.22
C GLN A 70 16.87 10.06 -1.89
N MET A 71 16.89 9.54 -3.12
CA MET A 71 15.68 9.16 -3.84
C MET A 71 14.94 8.01 -3.13
N ARG A 72 15.65 7.01 -2.63
CA ARG A 72 15.06 5.89 -1.87
C ARG A 72 14.40 6.36 -0.57
N SER A 73 15.00 7.35 0.11
CA SER A 73 14.40 7.99 1.28
C SER A 73 13.10 8.71 0.93
N MET A 74 13.09 9.51 -0.14
CA MET A 74 11.87 10.19 -0.61
C MET A 74 10.78 9.21 -1.04
N ILE A 75 11.14 8.08 -1.65
CA ILE A 75 10.19 7.00 -1.95
C ILE A 75 9.60 6.48 -0.65
N PHE A 76 10.41 6.12 0.35
CA PHE A 76 9.89 5.65 1.64
C PHE A 76 8.92 6.66 2.27
N ASP A 77 9.31 7.93 2.37
CA ASP A 77 8.52 8.99 2.99
C ASP A 77 7.17 9.20 2.28
N LYS A 78 7.15 9.08 0.94
CA LYS A 78 5.91 9.15 0.14
C LYS A 78 4.90 8.07 0.55
N TYR A 79 5.36 6.84 0.80
CA TYR A 79 4.46 5.75 1.21
C TYR A 79 4.09 5.86 2.70
N ALA A 80 5.04 6.19 3.56
CA ALA A 80 4.85 6.27 5.01
C ALA A 80 3.86 7.36 5.47
N THR A 81 3.64 8.38 4.64
CA THR A 81 2.74 9.52 4.92
C THR A 81 1.31 9.32 4.42
N ILE A 82 0.99 8.20 3.77
CA ILE A 82 -0.35 7.96 3.25
C ILE A 82 -1.33 7.76 4.40
N ALA A 83 -2.36 8.60 4.44
CA ALA A 83 -3.36 8.60 5.51
C ALA A 83 -4.59 7.72 5.22
N LYS A 84 -4.72 7.21 3.98
CA LYS A 84 -5.86 6.40 3.54
C LYS A 84 -5.52 4.91 3.60
N PRO A 85 -6.53 4.02 3.76
CA PRO A 85 -6.27 2.60 3.73
C PRO A 85 -5.94 2.14 2.30
N TRP A 86 -5.22 1.02 2.23
CA TRP A 86 -4.71 0.44 1.00
C TRP A 86 -5.56 -0.75 0.58
N ILE A 87 -6.28 -0.62 -0.52
CA ILE A 87 -6.89 -1.79 -1.16
C ILE A 87 -5.87 -2.43 -2.11
N VAL A 88 -5.53 -3.68 -1.84
CA VAL A 88 -4.60 -4.48 -2.64
C VAL A 88 -5.27 -5.75 -3.13
N SER A 89 -4.87 -6.22 -4.29
CA SER A 89 -5.39 -7.43 -4.94
C SER A 89 -4.81 -8.72 -4.32
N ASP A 90 -5.46 -9.84 -4.60
CA ASP A 90 -4.98 -11.16 -4.20
C ASP A 90 -3.62 -11.53 -4.83
N SER A 91 -3.27 -10.94 -5.98
CA SER A 91 -2.02 -11.22 -6.69
C SER A 91 -0.78 -10.75 -5.92
N ILE A 92 -0.90 -9.72 -5.07
CA ILE A 92 0.23 -9.11 -4.36
C ILE A 92 0.18 -9.24 -2.84
N ILE A 93 -0.87 -9.85 -2.26
CA ILE A 93 -0.99 -9.96 -0.80
C ILE A 93 0.21 -10.68 -0.15
N ASN A 94 0.88 -11.56 -0.90
CA ASN A 94 2.04 -12.32 -0.41
C ASN A 94 3.31 -11.47 -0.23
N TYR A 95 3.33 -10.23 -0.72
CA TYR A 95 4.40 -9.26 -0.44
C TYR A 95 4.22 -8.56 0.91
N PHE A 96 3.07 -8.73 1.57
CA PHE A 96 2.77 -8.10 2.85
C PHE A 96 2.88 -9.09 4.00
N GLU A 97 3.51 -8.65 5.09
CA GLU A 97 3.71 -9.39 6.33
C GLU A 97 2.57 -9.06 7.31
N VAL A 98 1.35 -9.52 6.96
CA VAL A 98 0.10 -9.15 7.65
C VAL A 98 -0.77 -10.36 7.95
N ASP A 99 -1.70 -10.20 8.89
CA ASP A 99 -2.81 -11.13 9.05
C ASP A 99 -3.79 -10.99 7.87
N LYS A 100 -3.69 -11.92 6.93
CA LYS A 100 -4.52 -11.94 5.70
C LYS A 100 -6.01 -12.16 6.01
N THR A 101 -6.34 -12.84 7.11
CA THR A 101 -7.72 -13.05 7.52
C THR A 101 -8.33 -11.71 7.94
N VAL A 102 -7.65 -10.98 8.84
CA VAL A 102 -8.09 -9.65 9.30
C VAL A 102 -8.18 -8.67 8.12
N ALA A 103 -7.15 -8.62 7.27
CA ALA A 103 -7.12 -7.72 6.12
C ALA A 103 -8.25 -8.00 5.11
N ARG A 104 -8.62 -9.28 4.93
CA ARG A 104 -9.74 -9.69 4.06
C ARG A 104 -11.09 -9.34 4.68
N GLU A 105 -11.27 -9.53 5.98
CA GLU A 105 -12.49 -9.11 6.67
C GLU A 105 -12.68 -7.59 6.63
N ASN A 106 -11.59 -6.82 6.75
CA ASN A 106 -11.62 -5.37 6.58
C ASN A 106 -12.01 -4.97 5.14
N ALA A 107 -11.51 -5.67 4.12
CA ALA A 107 -11.91 -5.44 2.74
C ALA A 107 -13.41 -5.71 2.52
N LYS A 108 -13.96 -6.78 3.10
CA LYS A 108 -15.41 -7.06 3.04
C LYS A 108 -16.24 -5.93 3.64
N LYS A 109 -15.84 -5.41 4.80
CA LYS A 109 -16.51 -4.24 5.43
C LYS A 109 -16.42 -3.00 4.54
N TRP A 110 -15.27 -2.78 3.92
CA TRP A 110 -15.06 -1.69 2.96
C TRP A 110 -15.96 -1.78 1.74
N TRP A 111 -16.05 -2.95 1.10
CA TRP A 111 -17.00 -3.18 0.01
C TRP A 111 -18.46 -2.96 0.43
N ALA A 112 -18.87 -3.52 1.57
CA ALA A 112 -20.23 -3.37 2.10
C ALA A 112 -20.60 -1.92 2.41
N SER A 113 -19.61 -1.10 2.76
CA SER A 113 -19.76 0.33 3.05
C SER A 113 -19.59 1.25 1.84
N GLU A 114 -19.54 0.71 0.61
CA GLU A 114 -19.24 1.48 -0.61
C GLU A 114 -17.93 2.28 -0.51
N GLY A 115 -16.94 1.72 0.20
CA GLY A 115 -15.61 2.28 0.38
C GLY A 115 -15.44 3.21 1.60
N GLY A 116 -16.45 3.32 2.47
CA GLY A 116 -16.45 4.20 3.64
C GLY A 116 -15.79 3.62 4.90
N PHE A 117 -15.59 2.31 4.99
CA PHE A 117 -14.97 1.67 6.15
C PHE A 117 -13.47 1.99 6.21
N VAL A 118 -12.98 2.31 7.40
CA VAL A 118 -11.56 2.58 7.64
C VAL A 118 -11.09 1.66 8.77
N PRO A 119 -10.10 0.78 8.55
CA PRO A 119 -9.51 -0.03 9.60
C PRO A 119 -8.97 0.83 10.74
N GLU A 120 -8.96 0.28 11.95
CA GLU A 120 -8.26 0.90 13.07
C GLU A 120 -6.78 1.12 12.73
N GLN A 121 -6.19 2.20 13.26
CA GLN A 121 -4.80 2.57 13.01
C GLN A 121 -4.47 2.87 11.53
N THR A 122 -5.49 3.25 10.75
CA THR A 122 -5.28 3.86 9.44
C THR A 122 -4.86 5.32 9.61
N GLY A 123 -3.75 5.66 8.96
CA GLY A 123 -3.14 6.99 9.02
C GLY A 123 -1.68 6.91 8.61
N PRO A 124 -0.95 8.03 8.65
CA PRO A 124 0.50 8.04 8.50
C PRO A 124 1.17 7.06 9.47
N ALA A 125 2.16 6.32 8.99
CA ALA A 125 2.75 5.24 9.78
C ALA A 125 3.44 5.74 11.07
N ALA A 126 3.98 6.96 11.06
CA ALA A 126 4.61 7.57 12.23
C ALA A 126 3.63 7.84 13.39
N GLU A 127 2.31 7.91 13.12
CA GLU A 127 1.28 8.10 14.14
C GLU A 127 0.84 6.77 14.78
N HIS A 128 1.18 5.63 14.15
CA HIS A 128 0.67 4.31 14.51
C HIS A 128 1.74 3.25 14.77
N LEU A 129 3.01 3.58 14.53
CA LEU A 129 4.16 2.74 14.85
C LEU A 129 4.98 3.37 15.97
N ALA A 130 5.57 2.52 16.81
CA ALA A 130 6.65 2.95 17.69
C ALA A 130 7.83 3.49 16.87
N SER A 131 8.54 4.49 17.41
CA SER A 131 9.66 5.14 16.72
C SER A 131 10.71 4.14 16.22
N ASP A 132 11.03 3.13 17.04
CA ASP A 132 12.01 2.10 16.67
C ASP A 132 11.51 1.24 15.50
N SER A 133 10.23 0.83 15.52
CA SER A 133 9.64 0.05 14.42
C SER A 133 9.58 0.85 13.11
N PHE A 134 9.27 2.14 13.20
CA PHE A 134 9.29 3.03 12.04
C PHE A 134 10.71 3.16 11.47
N GLN A 135 11.71 3.34 12.34
CA GLN A 135 13.10 3.47 11.93
C GLN A 135 13.63 2.15 11.32
N ILE A 136 13.32 0.99 11.90
CA ILE A 136 13.68 -0.33 11.35
C ILE A 136 13.08 -0.52 9.95
N ALA A 137 11.80 -0.16 9.76
CA ALA A 137 11.14 -0.24 8.47
C ALA A 137 11.83 0.67 7.43
N ARG A 138 12.15 1.91 7.84
CA ARG A 138 12.86 2.88 7.01
C ARG A 138 14.25 2.40 6.62
N ASP A 139 15.03 1.93 7.58
CA ASP A 139 16.40 1.46 7.35
C ASP A 139 16.41 0.29 6.38
N TYR A 140 15.49 -0.67 6.54
CA TYR A 140 15.38 -1.75 5.58
C TYR A 140 15.04 -1.24 4.17
N ALA A 141 13.99 -0.43 4.04
CA ALA A 141 13.54 0.08 2.76
C ALA A 141 14.61 0.90 2.03
N VAL A 142 15.31 1.77 2.76
CA VAL A 142 16.28 2.70 2.19
C VAL A 142 17.65 2.06 1.99
N MET A 143 18.12 1.22 2.92
CA MET A 143 19.51 0.76 2.93
C MET A 143 19.68 -0.67 2.38
N GLU A 144 18.66 -1.52 2.47
CA GLU A 144 18.81 -2.95 2.20
C GLU A 144 17.93 -3.46 1.05
N ALA A 145 16.72 -2.92 0.91
CA ALA A 145 15.74 -3.44 -0.04
C ALA A 145 16.26 -3.42 -1.49
N GLY A 146 16.11 -4.56 -2.17
CA GLY A 146 16.57 -4.75 -3.54
C GLY A 146 18.06 -5.06 -3.73
N ARG A 147 18.85 -5.14 -2.65
CA ARG A 147 20.29 -5.49 -2.71
C ARG A 147 20.57 -6.73 -3.56
N GLY A 148 19.75 -7.78 -3.41
CA GLY A 148 19.91 -9.03 -4.14
C GLY A 148 19.76 -8.93 -5.67
N ARG A 149 19.31 -7.79 -6.22
CA ARG A 149 19.23 -7.53 -7.66
C ARG A 149 20.42 -6.76 -8.21
N VAL A 150 21.28 -6.22 -7.36
CA VAL A 150 22.50 -5.51 -7.78
C VAL A 150 23.68 -6.47 -7.62
N LYS A 151 24.36 -6.75 -8.73
CA LYS A 151 25.58 -7.56 -8.78
C LYS A 151 26.79 -6.67 -9.00
#